data_AF-A0AAN8MDF0-F1
#
_entry.id   AF-A0AAN8MDF0-F1
#
_cell.length_a   1.000
_cell.length_b   1.000
_cell.length_c   1.000
_cell.angle_alpha   90.00
_cell.angle_beta   90.00
_cell.angle_gamma   90.00
#
_symmetry.space_group_name_H-M   'P 1'
#
loop_
_entity.id
_entity.type
_entity.pdbx_description
1 polymer ?
#
loop_
_entity_poly.entity_id
_entity_poly.type
_entity_poly.pdbx_seq_one_letter_code
_entity_poly.pdbx_strand_id
1 'polypeptide(L)'
;MQGPNITMFLHYDIACQLKPHLQKNSPSLMVDTTFAVPVFHAYAHDADCQVTDGTRYVTGSGLAEGEQMERLWSYLRKFGKITKEMTPSYHVDTLTDALLYYAVREKQGINVELEITLAIQLCRQKVPKEEIKA
;
A
#
# COMPACT_ATOMS: atom_id res chain seq x y z
N MET A 1 25.66 -15.43 8.82
CA MET A 1 24.75 -14.48 9.50
C MET A 1 23.47 -14.45 8.68
N GLN A 2 22.41 -15.12 9.14
CA GLN A 2 21.09 -15.00 8.51
C GLN A 2 20.50 -13.66 8.97
N GLY A 3 20.20 -12.77 8.02
CA GLY A 3 19.51 -11.51 8.30
C GLY A 3 18.12 -11.77 8.87
N PRO A 4 17.45 -10.73 9.40
CA PRO A 4 16.08 -10.86 9.87
C PRO A 4 15.19 -11.42 8.75
N ASN A 5 14.31 -12.36 9.09
CA ASN A 5 13.27 -12.83 8.17
C ASN A 5 12.26 -11.68 8.00
N ILE A 6 12.37 -10.96 6.90
CA ILE A 6 11.50 -9.82 6.58
C ILE A 6 10.40 -10.33 5.68
N THR A 7 9.17 -10.37 6.19
CA THR A 7 7.99 -10.62 5.35
C THR A 7 7.63 -9.34 4.59
N MET A 8 7.61 -9.42 3.26
CA MET A 8 7.21 -8.34 2.37
C MET A 8 5.71 -8.41 2.10
N PHE A 9 5.01 -7.28 2.17
CA PHE A 9 3.62 -7.15 1.70
C PHE A 9 3.60 -6.36 0.39
N LEU A 10 3.14 -7.00 -0.68
CA LEU A 10 3.01 -6.40 -1.99
C LEU A 10 1.54 -6.11 -2.28
N HIS A 11 1.20 -4.81 -2.27
CA HIS A 11 -0.07 -4.32 -2.78
C HIS A 11 0.06 -4.08 -4.29
N TYR A 12 -0.81 -4.70 -5.08
CA TYR A 12 -0.85 -4.50 -6.52
C TYR A 12 -2.27 -4.71 -7.05
N ASP A 13 -2.71 -3.88 -7.99
CA ASP A 13 -4.07 -3.89 -8.53
C ASP A 13 -4.48 -5.29 -8.98
N ILE A 14 -3.61 -5.97 -9.70
CA ILE A 14 -3.84 -7.33 -10.21
C ILE A 14 -3.04 -8.38 -9.44
N ALA A 15 -2.86 -8.20 -8.13
CA ALA A 15 -2.14 -9.13 -7.27
C ALA A 15 -2.65 -10.58 -7.41
N CYS A 16 -3.96 -10.78 -7.55
CA CYS A 16 -4.57 -12.10 -7.75
C CYS A 16 -4.12 -12.80 -9.05
N GLN A 17 -3.74 -12.04 -10.08
CA GLN A 17 -3.18 -12.58 -11.33
C GLN A 17 -1.65 -12.71 -11.24
N LEU A 18 -0.99 -11.78 -10.55
CA LEU A 18 0.45 -11.76 -10.40
C LEU A 18 0.95 -12.95 -9.56
N LYS A 19 0.25 -13.26 -8.46
CA LYS A 19 0.57 -14.35 -7.54
C LYS A 19 0.74 -15.72 -8.23
N PRO A 20 -0.25 -16.25 -8.99
CA PRO A 20 -0.07 -17.51 -9.71
C PRO A 20 0.97 -17.42 -10.84
N HIS A 21 1.12 -16.25 -11.48
CA HIS A 21 2.15 -16.04 -12.48
C HIS A 21 3.56 -16.16 -11.90
N LEU A 22 3.83 -15.52 -10.75
CA LEU A 22 5.11 -15.60 -10.07
C LEU A 22 5.37 -16.98 -9.49
N GLN A 23 4.35 -17.63 -8.93
CA GLN A 23 4.48 -19.01 -8.47
C GLN A 23 4.94 -19.96 -9.59
N LYS A 24 4.48 -19.74 -10.82
CA LYS A 24 4.86 -20.54 -11.99
C LYS A 24 6.25 -20.20 -12.53
N ASN A 25 6.56 -18.91 -12.69
CA ASN A 25 7.72 -18.47 -13.45
C ASN A 25 8.91 -18.04 -12.59
N SER A 26 8.68 -17.68 -11.32
CA SER A 26 9.71 -17.14 -10.41
C SER A 26 9.37 -17.45 -8.95
N PRO A 27 9.28 -18.73 -8.56
CA PRO A 27 8.86 -19.14 -7.22
C PRO A 27 9.81 -18.63 -6.10
N SER A 28 11.05 -18.28 -6.43
CA SER A 28 11.96 -17.62 -5.48
C SER A 28 11.44 -16.26 -4.99
N LEU A 29 10.63 -15.56 -5.79
CA LEU A 29 10.00 -14.29 -5.42
C LEU A 29 8.75 -14.47 -4.56
N MET A 30 8.28 -15.70 -4.38
CA MET A 30 7.16 -16.01 -3.49
C MET A 30 7.61 -16.19 -2.04
N VAL A 31 8.91 -16.38 -1.81
CA VAL A 31 9.47 -16.58 -0.48
C VAL A 31 9.28 -15.29 0.32
N ASP A 32 8.70 -15.43 1.51
CA ASP A 32 8.43 -14.35 2.46
C ASP A 32 7.64 -13.16 1.86
N THR A 33 6.86 -13.38 0.80
CA THR A 33 6.07 -12.34 0.13
C THR A 33 4.57 -12.65 0.20
N THR A 34 3.82 -11.71 0.77
CA THR A 34 2.36 -11.75 0.82
C THR A 34 1.79 -10.77 -0.18
N PHE A 35 0.76 -11.19 -0.91
CA PHE A 35 0.12 -10.40 -1.97
C PHE A 35 -1.24 -9.92 -1.49
N ALA A 36 -1.59 -8.68 -1.84
CA ALA A 36 -2.90 -8.12 -1.54
C ALA A 36 -3.35 -7.16 -2.66
N VAL A 37 -4.66 -7.10 -2.90
CA VAL A 37 -5.31 -6.14 -3.79
C VAL A 37 -5.73 -4.92 -2.96
N PRO A 38 -5.30 -3.70 -3.34
CA PRO A 38 -5.70 -2.44 -2.69
C PRO A 38 -7.21 -2.31 -2.54
N VAL A 39 -7.66 -1.63 -1.49
CA VAL A 39 -9.09 -1.61 -1.12
C VAL A 39 -9.98 -0.94 -2.18
N PHE A 40 -9.48 0.08 -2.88
CA PHE A 40 -10.26 0.75 -3.92
C PHE A 40 -10.31 -0.06 -5.21
N HIS A 41 -9.25 -0.84 -5.48
CA HIS A 41 -9.19 -1.72 -6.65
C HIS A 41 -9.94 -3.03 -6.44
N ALA A 42 -10.09 -3.52 -5.20
CA ALA A 42 -10.74 -4.81 -4.90
C ALA A 42 -12.16 -4.93 -5.48
N TYR A 43 -12.94 -3.85 -5.52
CA TYR A 43 -14.31 -3.88 -6.06
C TYR A 43 -14.38 -4.12 -7.57
N ALA A 44 -13.28 -3.92 -8.31
CA ALA A 44 -13.20 -4.25 -9.73
C ALA A 44 -12.95 -5.76 -9.98
N HIS A 45 -12.73 -6.54 -8.92
CA HIS A 45 -12.47 -7.98 -8.98
C HIS A 45 -13.70 -8.79 -8.57
N ASP A 46 -13.68 -10.08 -8.87
CA ASP A 46 -14.73 -11.00 -8.42
C ASP A 46 -14.79 -11.12 -6.89
N ALA A 47 -15.92 -11.63 -6.40
CA ALA A 47 -16.16 -11.75 -4.96
C ALA A 47 -15.16 -12.68 -4.26
N ASP A 48 -14.65 -13.68 -4.96
CA ASP A 48 -13.65 -14.62 -4.42
C ASP A 48 -12.32 -13.89 -4.17
N CYS A 49 -11.83 -13.13 -5.15
CA CYS A 49 -10.64 -12.29 -5.02
C CYS A 49 -10.77 -11.25 -3.91
N GLN A 50 -11.94 -10.62 -3.78
CA GLN A 50 -12.18 -9.62 -2.73
C GLN A 50 -12.00 -10.19 -1.31
N VAL A 51 -12.39 -11.45 -1.10
CA VAL A 51 -12.30 -12.11 0.20
C VAL A 51 -10.92 -12.76 0.42
N THR A 52 -10.29 -13.25 -0.64
CA THR A 52 -9.03 -14.02 -0.55
C THR A 52 -7.79 -13.13 -0.56
N ASP A 53 -7.69 -12.20 -1.51
CA ASP A 53 -6.53 -11.33 -1.70
C ASP A 53 -6.85 -9.87 -1.33
N GLY A 54 -8.08 -9.54 -0.92
CA GLY A 54 -8.42 -8.19 -0.50
C GLY A 54 -7.63 -7.74 0.74
N THR A 55 -7.09 -6.52 0.69
CA THR A 55 -6.21 -5.98 1.76
C THR A 55 -6.81 -6.09 3.15
N ARG A 56 -8.14 -5.94 3.31
CA ARG A 56 -8.81 -6.06 4.63
C ARG A 56 -8.83 -7.48 5.21
N TYR A 57 -8.67 -8.50 4.37
CA TYR A 57 -8.80 -9.90 4.72
C TYR A 57 -7.44 -10.62 4.76
N VAL A 58 -6.43 -10.07 4.09
CA VAL A 58 -5.06 -10.57 4.15
C VAL A 58 -4.45 -10.26 5.52
N THR A 59 -4.04 -11.30 6.24
CA THR A 59 -3.45 -11.13 7.58
C THR A 59 -2.11 -10.43 7.50
N GLY A 60 -1.91 -9.37 8.29
CA GLY A 60 -0.66 -8.63 8.39
C GLY A 60 -0.53 -7.44 7.43
N SER A 61 -1.45 -7.27 6.48
CA SER A 61 -1.50 -6.09 5.58
C SER A 61 -1.86 -4.79 6.33
N GLY A 62 -2.49 -4.90 7.49
CA GLY A 62 -3.03 -3.77 8.25
C GLY A 62 -4.25 -3.13 7.55
N LEU A 63 -4.61 -1.92 7.99
CA LEU A 63 -5.59 -1.08 7.28
C LEU A 63 -4.93 -0.26 6.18
N ALA A 64 -3.86 -0.79 5.57
CA ALA A 64 -3.20 -0.15 4.46
C ALA A 64 -4.20 0.01 3.29
N GLU A 65 -4.27 1.19 2.71
CA GLU A 65 -5.18 1.43 1.59
C GLU A 65 -4.64 0.83 0.28
N GLY A 66 -3.30 0.76 0.15
CA GLY A 66 -2.61 0.37 -1.07
C GLY A 66 -2.52 1.48 -2.13
N GLU A 67 -2.99 2.69 -1.83
CA GLU A 67 -3.13 3.82 -2.79
C GLU A 67 -1.98 4.84 -2.75
N GLN A 68 -0.87 4.50 -2.08
CA GLN A 68 0.20 5.48 -1.84
C GLN A 68 0.84 5.96 -3.15
N MET A 69 0.94 5.07 -4.14
CA MET A 69 1.52 5.39 -5.45
C MET A 69 0.60 6.30 -6.27
N GLU A 70 -0.70 6.06 -6.22
CA GLU A 70 -1.74 6.81 -6.91
C GLU A 70 -1.83 8.25 -6.38
N ARG A 71 -1.73 8.41 -5.05
CA ARG A 71 -1.63 9.72 -4.39
C ARG A 71 -0.36 10.47 -4.79
N LEU A 72 0.77 9.76 -4.87
CA LEU A 72 2.02 10.34 -5.35
C LEU A 72 1.92 10.77 -6.81
N TRP A 73 1.40 9.92 -7.70
CA TRP A 73 1.22 10.25 -9.12
C TRP A 73 0.26 11.42 -9.31
N SER A 74 -0.82 11.49 -8.53
CA SER A 74 -1.73 12.63 -8.51
C SER A 74 -1.01 13.93 -8.15
N TYR A 75 -0.16 13.90 -7.12
CA TYR A 75 0.68 15.04 -6.76
C TYR A 75 1.69 15.41 -7.87
N LEU A 76 2.32 14.42 -8.50
CA LEU A 76 3.32 14.63 -9.55
C LEU A 76 2.72 15.11 -10.88
N ARG A 77 1.44 14.83 -11.14
CA ARG A 77 0.76 15.17 -12.40
C ARG A 77 0.90 16.64 -12.80
N LYS A 78 0.90 17.56 -11.82
CA LYS A 78 1.06 19.00 -12.07
C LYS A 78 2.45 19.36 -12.59
N PHE A 79 3.48 18.60 -12.23
CA PHE A 79 4.86 18.85 -12.64
C PHE A 79 5.08 18.55 -14.11
N GLY A 80 4.44 17.50 -14.66
CA GLY A 80 4.61 17.12 -16.05
C GLY A 80 4.28 18.24 -17.06
N LYS A 81 3.38 19.16 -16.74
CA LYS A 81 3.10 20.33 -17.61
C LYS A 81 4.16 21.42 -17.49
N ILE A 82 4.67 21.68 -16.30
CA ILE A 82 5.63 22.78 -16.04
C ILE A 82 7.07 22.39 -16.39
N THR A 83 7.40 21.09 -16.33
CA THR A 83 8.73 20.57 -16.63
C THR A 83 8.90 20.14 -18.09
N LYS A 84 7.83 20.18 -18.89
CA LYS A 84 7.79 19.66 -20.27
C LYS A 84 8.89 20.21 -21.18
N GLU A 85 9.16 21.51 -21.08
CA GLU A 85 10.13 22.21 -21.95
C GLU A 85 11.49 22.41 -21.26
N MET A 86 11.69 21.82 -20.08
CA MET A 86 12.97 21.90 -19.37
C MET A 86 14.02 20.99 -20.02
N THR A 87 15.29 21.30 -19.80
CA THR A 87 16.35 20.35 -20.13
C THR A 87 16.22 19.09 -19.26
N PRO A 88 16.72 17.92 -19.71
CA PRO A 88 16.62 16.69 -18.94
C PRO A 88 17.18 16.81 -17.51
N SER A 89 18.26 17.57 -17.31
CA SER A 89 18.83 17.80 -15.98
C SER A 89 17.85 18.55 -15.08
N TYR A 90 17.37 19.72 -15.52
CA TYR A 90 16.43 20.53 -14.73
C TYR A 90 15.09 19.81 -14.51
N HIS A 91 14.65 18.98 -15.46
CA HIS A 91 13.47 18.13 -15.30
C HIS A 91 13.64 17.15 -14.13
N VAL A 92 14.79 16.44 -14.06
CA VAL A 92 15.10 15.50 -12.97
C VAL A 92 15.23 16.23 -11.64
N ASP A 93 15.94 17.35 -11.61
CA ASP A 93 16.15 18.12 -10.39
C ASP A 93 14.80 18.61 -9.82
N THR A 94 13.94 19.17 -10.67
CA THR A 94 12.61 19.66 -10.27
C THR A 94 11.71 18.54 -9.73
N LEU A 95 11.70 17.37 -10.37
CA LEU A 95 10.94 16.22 -9.88
C LEU A 95 11.51 15.67 -8.57
N THR A 96 12.84 15.70 -8.41
CA THR A 96 13.52 15.30 -7.18
C THR A 96 13.13 16.21 -6.02
N ASP A 97 13.16 17.52 -6.20
CA ASP A 97 12.71 18.49 -5.19
C ASP A 97 11.24 18.29 -4.82
N ALA A 98 10.39 18.05 -5.83
CA ALA A 98 8.98 17.75 -5.62
C ALA A 98 8.77 16.49 -4.76
N LEU A 99 9.55 15.44 -5.01
CA LEU A 99 9.51 14.18 -4.27
C LEU A 99 10.02 14.33 -2.83
N LEU A 100 11.13 15.06 -2.63
CA LEU A 100 11.66 15.34 -1.30
C LEU A 100 10.65 16.13 -0.46
N TYR A 101 10.03 17.15 -1.06
CA TYR A 101 8.96 17.90 -0.40
C TYR A 101 7.76 17.01 -0.05
N TYR A 102 7.31 16.17 -0.98
CA TYR A 102 6.21 15.22 -0.74
C TYR A 102 6.53 14.29 0.43
N ALA A 103 7.74 13.71 0.46
CA ALA A 103 8.15 12.80 1.53
C ALA A 103 8.14 13.47 2.92
N VAL A 104 8.61 14.71 3.03
CA VAL A 104 8.56 15.48 4.28
C VAL A 104 7.11 15.73 4.71
N ARG A 105 6.24 16.10 3.77
CA ARG A 105 4.82 16.36 4.03
C ARG A 105 4.07 15.10 4.46
N GLU A 106 4.28 13.98 3.80
CA GLU A 106 3.65 12.71 4.18
C GLU A 106 4.12 12.26 5.57
N LYS A 107 5.41 12.44 5.89
CA LYS A 107 5.93 12.12 7.24
C LYS A 107 5.25 12.95 8.33
N GLN A 108 4.89 14.21 8.05
CA GLN A 108 4.13 15.04 8.98
C GLN A 108 2.67 14.56 9.12
N GLY A 109 2.05 14.09 8.03
CA GLY A 109 0.69 13.53 8.05
C GLY A 109 0.57 12.20 8.79
N ILE A 110 1.56 11.30 8.63
CA ILE A 110 1.60 9.98 9.29
C ILE A 110 1.51 10.11 10.82
N ASN A 111 2.14 11.13 11.41
CA ASN A 111 2.08 11.35 12.86
C ASN A 111 0.65 11.55 13.36
N VAL A 112 -0.20 12.22 12.56
CA VAL A 112 -1.61 12.46 12.91
C VAL A 112 -2.46 11.19 12.69
N GLU A 113 -2.15 10.43 11.64
CA GLU A 113 -2.91 9.22 11.29
C GLU A 113 -2.63 8.04 12.22
N LEU A 114 -1.40 7.92 12.72
CA LEU A 114 -1.04 6.91 13.73
C LEU A 114 -1.77 7.14 15.06
N GLU A 115 -1.97 8.40 15.48
CA GLU A 115 -2.74 8.73 16.68
C GLU A 115 -4.22 8.32 16.53
N ILE A 116 -4.82 8.61 15.38
CA ILE A 116 -6.21 8.24 15.07
C ILE A 116 -6.36 6.71 14.96
N THR A 117 -5.43 6.03 14.28
CA THR A 117 -5.47 4.57 14.12
C THR A 117 -5.29 3.87 15.45
N LEU A 118 -4.36 4.33 16.29
CA LEU A 118 -4.18 3.81 17.65
C LEU A 118 -5.45 4.02 18.49
N ALA A 119 -6.07 5.20 18.41
CA ALA A 119 -7.33 5.49 19.11
C ALA A 119 -8.47 4.56 18.65
N ILE A 120 -8.61 4.32 17.34
CA ILE A 120 -9.62 3.39 16.78
C ILE A 120 -9.34 1.96 17.23
N GLN A 121 -8.08 1.50 17.22
CA GLN A 121 -7.70 0.16 17.65
C GLN A 121 -8.01 -0.05 19.15
N LEU A 122 -7.70 0.94 19.99
CA LEU A 122 -8.02 0.93 21.42
C LEU A 122 -9.54 0.92 21.67
N CYS A 123 -10.31 1.67 20.87
CA CYS A 123 -11.77 1.64 20.94
C CYS A 123 -12.35 0.28 20.53
N ARG A 124 -11.78 -0.40 19.54
CA ARG A 124 -12.21 -1.76 19.13
C ARG A 124 -11.85 -2.85 20.14
N GLN A 125 -10.73 -2.72 20.86
CA GLN A 125 -10.34 -3.67 21.91
C GLN A 125 -11.23 -3.60 23.16
N LYS A 126 -12.03 -2.54 23.33
CA LYS A 126 -12.98 -2.40 24.45
C LYS A 126 -14.30 -3.17 24.29
N VAL A 127 -14.50 -3.92 23.20
CA VAL A 127 -15.68 -4.81 23.05
C VAL A 127 -15.33 -6.19 23.60
N PRO A 128 -15.84 -6.62 24.76
CA PRO A 128 -15.58 -7.95 25.30
C PRO A 128 -16.21 -9.03 24.41
N LYS A 129 -15.46 -10.09 24.10
CA LYS A 129 -15.91 -11.21 23.24
C LYS A 129 -16.93 -12.17 23.92
N GLU A 130 -17.61 -11.78 24.99
CA GLU A 130 -18.47 -12.68 25.77
C GLU A 130 -19.99 -12.55 25.53
N GLU A 131 -20.47 -11.66 24.66
CA GLU A 131 -21.93 -11.49 24.40
C GLU A 131 -22.40 -11.94 23.01
N ILE A 132 -21.81 -12.99 22.43
CA ILE A 132 -22.42 -13.70 21.29
C ILE A 132 -22.49 -15.20 21.59
N LYS A 133 -23.37 -15.54 22.55
CA LYS A 133 -24.07 -16.83 22.57
C LYS A 133 -25.56 -16.53 22.67
N ALA A 134 -26.24 -16.66 21.55
CA ALA A 134 -27.68 -16.89 21.44
C ALA A 134 -27.87 -18.04 20.45
#